data_AF-A0A327H291-F1
#
_entry.id   AF-A0A327H291-F1
#
_cell.length_a   1.000
_cell.length_b   1.000
_cell.length_c   1.000
_cell.angle_alpha   90.00
_cell.angle_beta   90.00
_cell.angle_gamma   90.00
#
_symmetry.space_group_name_H-M   'P 1'
#
loop_
_entity.id
_entity.type
_entity.pdbx_description
1 polymer ?
#
loop_
_entity_poly.entity_id
_entity_poly.type
_entity_poly.pdbx_seq_one_letter_code
_entity_poly.pdbx_strand_id
1 'polypeptide(L)'
;MRNRGPAQIPKRIDSIKFSLMNPNEIRKMSSVEVKTADTYKDDGHAYKQGLMDPKMGVIDPGVRCDTCGNKYEDCPSHFGHISLELPVIHIGFTQLIKLALKATCNNCSKVLLHDKPGTHPIDPEKSEQDFYRQRIHDVMIKHGVGSTEFSKMIKEIEKVTTKATNAICMHCGSAQGKILLDKPTTFKEKKDKGEHKLNPRDIREWLEKIPDEHLIFLGMDYASSRPEWTIMKVLPVPPITVRPSITLDSGDRSEDDLTHKLVDVLRINQRLRENRDAGAPQLIVEDLWELLQYHITTYFDNQTSGIPPARHRSGRPLKTLTQRLKGKEGRFRSNLSGKRVNFCARTVISPDPNLGINEVGVPVVTAKELTVPIRVTSRNREQLRQMVLRGPDVHPGVNYVIRNDTSRVRIT
;
A
#
# COMPACT_ATOMS: atom_id res chain seq x y z
N MET A 1 0.58 30.47 11.64
CA MET A 1 0.51 29.96 10.25
C MET A 1 0.95 31.06 9.31
N ARG A 2 1.99 30.81 8.51
CA ARG A 2 2.55 31.76 7.52
C ARG A 2 1.51 32.06 6.43
N ASN A 3 1.53 33.30 5.94
CA ASN A 3 0.84 33.84 4.76
C ASN A 3 0.09 32.79 3.93
N ARG A 4 -1.22 32.68 4.16
CA ARG A 4 -2.10 32.09 3.16
C ARG A 4 -2.14 33.10 2.01
N GLY A 5 -1.51 32.74 0.89
CA GLY A 5 -1.74 33.41 -0.40
C GLY A 5 -3.23 33.42 -0.77
N PRO A 6 -3.61 34.07 -1.90
CA PRO A 6 -5.00 34.30 -2.27
C PRO A 6 -5.82 33.01 -2.13
N ALA A 7 -6.95 33.11 -1.45
CA ALA A 7 -7.78 32.00 -0.99
C ALA A 7 -7.94 30.91 -2.06
N GLN A 8 -7.12 29.86 -1.98
CA GLN A 8 -7.28 28.69 -2.83
C GLN A 8 -8.59 28.01 -2.43
N ILE A 9 -9.55 28.02 -3.35
CA ILE A 9 -10.77 27.23 -3.21
C ILE A 9 -10.35 25.77 -3.01
N PRO A 10 -10.79 25.09 -1.93
CA PRO A 10 -10.39 23.73 -1.68
C PRO A 10 -10.89 22.83 -2.81
N LYS A 11 -9.97 22.27 -3.60
CA LYS A 11 -10.29 21.30 -4.65
C LYS A 11 -10.73 19.98 -3.99
N ARG A 12 -11.76 19.35 -4.56
CA ARG A 12 -12.21 18.01 -4.16
C ARG A 12 -11.59 16.97 -5.08
N ILE A 13 -11.40 15.75 -4.57
CA ILE A 13 -10.90 14.62 -5.36
C ILE A 13 -12.05 14.10 -6.22
N ASP A 14 -11.86 14.08 -7.54
CA ASP A 14 -12.84 13.60 -8.51
C ASP A 14 -12.72 12.07 -8.74
N SER A 15 -11.51 11.60 -9.05
CA SER A 15 -11.23 10.18 -9.28
C SER A 15 -9.87 9.76 -8.74
N ILE A 16 -9.70 8.44 -8.53
CA ILE A 16 -8.44 7.82 -8.09
C ILE A 16 -8.09 6.72 -9.09
N LYS A 17 -6.95 6.88 -9.78
CA LYS A 17 -6.41 5.85 -10.69
C LYS A 17 -5.37 5.01 -9.93
N PHE A 18 -5.61 3.71 -9.82
CA PHE A 18 -4.64 2.78 -9.23
C PHE A 18 -3.66 2.28 -10.31
N SER A 19 -2.38 2.24 -9.96
CA SER A 19 -1.27 1.82 -10.83
C SER A 19 -0.24 1.01 -10.05
N LEU A 20 0.65 0.34 -10.77
CA LEU A 20 1.87 -0.22 -10.19
C LEU A 20 2.94 0.87 -10.11
N MET A 21 3.66 0.94 -9.00
CA MET A 21 4.71 1.93 -8.81
C MET A 21 5.97 1.54 -9.60
N ASN A 22 6.43 2.44 -10.47
CA ASN A 22 7.68 2.28 -11.18
C ASN A 22 8.87 2.40 -10.19
N PRO A 23 9.90 1.53 -10.26
CA PRO A 23 11.12 1.68 -9.44
C PRO A 23 11.75 3.08 -9.47
N ASN A 24 11.70 3.78 -10.61
CA ASN A 24 12.23 5.15 -10.73
C ASN A 24 11.34 6.18 -10.02
N GLU A 25 10.04 5.96 -10.01
CA GLU A 25 9.10 6.81 -9.28
C GLU A 25 9.27 6.65 -7.77
N ILE A 26 9.46 5.41 -7.29
CA ILE A 26 9.75 5.12 -5.89
C ILE A 26 11.01 5.87 -5.43
N ARG A 27 12.06 5.89 -6.25
CA ARG A 27 13.30 6.64 -5.95
C ARG A 27 13.07 8.15 -5.92
N LYS A 28 12.29 8.70 -6.86
CA LYS A 28 11.98 10.14 -6.90
C LYS A 28 11.10 10.59 -5.75
N MET A 29 10.17 9.75 -5.32
CA MET A 29 9.27 10.01 -4.18
C MET A 29 10.02 9.96 -2.85
N SER A 30 11.10 9.20 -2.79
CA SER A 30 11.83 8.94 -1.56
C SER A 30 12.72 10.11 -1.16
N SER A 31 12.69 10.49 0.12
CA SER A 31 13.59 11.50 0.69
C SER A 31 14.96 10.94 1.07
N VAL A 32 15.05 9.64 1.38
CA VAL A 32 16.27 8.97 1.86
C VAL A 32 16.38 7.54 1.34
N GLU A 33 17.57 7.18 0.84
CA GLU A 33 17.97 5.79 0.68
C GLU A 33 18.41 5.22 2.03
N VAL A 34 17.66 4.23 2.53
CA VAL A 34 17.95 3.59 3.82
C VAL A 34 19.00 2.52 3.62
N LYS A 35 20.15 2.69 4.29
CA LYS A 35 21.29 1.78 4.19
C LYS A 35 21.58 1.07 5.49
N THR A 36 21.41 1.70 6.65
CA THR A 36 21.75 1.11 7.95
C THR A 36 20.55 0.39 8.55
N ALA A 37 20.78 -0.84 9.03
CA ALA A 37 19.73 -1.64 9.65
C ALA A 37 19.41 -1.21 11.09
N ASP A 38 20.35 -0.57 11.79
CA ASP A 38 20.16 -0.15 13.18
C ASP A 38 19.30 1.12 13.27
N THR A 39 18.46 1.20 14.32
CA THR A 39 17.47 2.29 14.47
C THR A 39 18.05 3.49 15.22
N TYR A 40 18.47 3.28 16.46
CA TYR A 40 19.03 4.31 17.34
C TYR A 40 20.45 3.98 17.76
N LYS A 41 21.26 5.02 17.96
CA LYS A 41 22.57 4.96 18.62
C LYS A 41 22.40 4.83 20.13
N ASP A 42 23.49 4.46 20.80
CA ASP A 42 23.57 4.41 22.27
C ASP A 42 23.25 5.78 22.91
N ASP A 43 23.56 6.87 22.21
CA ASP A 43 23.24 8.25 22.61
C ASP A 43 21.75 8.64 22.42
N GLY A 44 20.88 7.69 22.05
CA GLY A 44 19.45 7.92 21.80
C GLY A 44 19.12 8.64 20.48
N HIS A 45 20.12 9.06 19.72
CA HIS A 45 19.94 9.70 18.42
C HIS A 45 19.76 8.66 17.31
N ALA A 46 18.86 8.94 16.36
CA ALA A 46 18.66 8.06 15.21
C ALA A 46 19.89 8.02 14.30
N TYR A 47 20.15 6.86 13.68
CA TYR A 47 21.18 6.74 12.65
C TYR A 47 20.79 7.54 11.39
N LYS A 48 21.76 8.29 10.84
CA LYS A 48 21.63 8.89 9.51
C LYS A 48 21.58 7.78 8.46
N GLN A 49 20.69 7.91 7.47
CA GLN A 49 20.38 6.86 6.49
C GLN A 49 19.86 5.54 7.12
N GLY A 50 19.31 5.63 8.33
CA GLY A 50 18.64 4.51 9.01
C GLY A 50 17.12 4.54 8.87
N LEU A 51 16.46 3.55 9.47
CA LEU A 51 14.99 3.41 9.42
C LEU A 51 14.23 4.49 10.20
N MET A 52 14.91 5.22 11.08
CA MET A 52 14.37 6.29 11.91
C MET A 52 14.96 7.67 11.55
N ASP A 53 15.49 7.82 10.33
CA ASP A 53 16.07 9.09 9.86
C ASP A 53 15.02 10.24 9.91
N PRO A 54 15.33 11.39 10.56
CA PRO A 54 14.42 12.54 10.66
C PRO A 54 13.90 13.09 9.33
N LYS A 55 14.58 12.80 8.22
CA LYS A 55 14.13 13.13 6.86
C LYS A 55 12.89 12.35 6.40
N MET A 56 12.58 11.22 7.03
CA MET A 56 11.34 10.44 6.78
C MET A 56 10.16 10.92 7.63
N GLY A 57 10.40 11.82 8.58
CA GLY A 57 9.38 12.36 9.47
C GLY A 57 9.88 12.43 10.91
N VAL A 58 9.04 12.96 11.80
CA VAL A 58 9.35 13.09 13.23
C VAL A 58 8.17 12.65 14.06
N ILE A 59 8.44 11.98 15.17
CA ILE A 59 7.44 11.53 16.14
C ILE A 59 7.62 12.20 17.51
N ASP A 60 8.85 12.59 17.86
CA ASP A 60 9.16 13.13 19.17
C ASP A 60 8.76 14.62 19.27
N PRO A 61 8.02 15.02 20.32
CA PRO A 61 7.57 16.40 20.52
C PRO A 61 8.76 17.30 20.91
N GLY A 62 9.42 17.88 19.90
CA GLY A 62 10.59 18.74 20.08
C GLY A 62 11.51 18.73 18.87
N VAL A 63 11.48 17.64 18.10
CA VAL A 63 12.24 17.49 16.87
C VAL A 63 11.43 18.04 15.69
N ARG A 64 12.11 18.70 14.75
CA ARG A 64 11.52 19.15 13.48
C ARG A 64 12.01 18.25 12.37
N CYS A 65 11.16 18.01 11.38
CA CYS A 65 11.54 17.20 10.23
C CYS A 65 12.57 17.94 9.37
N ASP A 66 13.66 17.28 9.00
CA ASP A 66 14.71 17.87 8.16
C ASP A 66 14.24 18.15 6.72
N THR A 67 13.20 17.45 6.25
CA THR A 67 12.70 17.59 4.88
C THR A 67 11.68 18.72 4.73
N CYS A 68 10.73 18.85 5.67
CA CYS A 68 9.67 19.86 5.58
C CYS A 68 9.75 20.98 6.64
N GLY A 69 10.58 20.83 7.68
CA GLY A 69 10.72 21.81 8.77
C GLY A 69 9.53 21.89 9.74
N ASN A 70 8.49 21.09 9.52
CA ASN A 70 7.29 21.06 10.35
C ASN A 70 7.50 20.24 11.64
N LYS A 71 6.66 20.53 12.64
CA LYS A 71 6.52 19.71 13.86
C LYS A 71 5.75 18.42 13.57
N TYR A 72 5.73 17.49 14.53
CA TYR A 72 5.09 16.18 14.38
C TYR A 72 3.60 16.24 13.95
N GLU A 73 2.82 17.23 14.41
CA GLU A 73 1.38 17.37 14.08
C GLU A 73 1.12 17.79 12.63
N ASP A 74 1.97 18.66 12.09
CA ASP A 74 1.81 19.28 10.77
C ASP A 74 2.69 18.61 9.69
N CYS A 75 3.48 17.61 10.06
CA CYS A 75 4.35 16.90 9.13
C CYS A 75 3.55 15.84 8.38
N PRO A 76 3.46 15.89 7.04
CA PRO A 76 2.82 14.83 6.26
C PRO A 76 3.65 13.52 6.23
N SER A 77 4.89 13.59 6.72
CA SER A 77 5.92 12.55 6.63
C SER A 77 6.36 12.23 5.21
N HIS A 78 7.49 11.53 5.08
CA HIS A 78 8.15 11.30 3.80
C HIS A 78 8.59 9.85 3.66
N PHE A 79 8.47 9.30 2.45
CA PHE A 79 8.86 7.91 2.18
C PHE A 79 10.38 7.76 2.09
N GLY A 80 10.87 6.62 2.57
CA GLY A 80 12.22 6.13 2.28
C GLY A 80 12.19 5.10 1.15
N HIS A 81 13.36 4.65 0.70
CA HIS A 81 13.46 3.48 -0.15
C HIS A 81 14.68 2.63 0.21
N ILE A 82 14.57 1.33 -0.07
CA ILE A 82 15.67 0.37 0.02
C ILE A 82 15.94 -0.15 -1.39
N SER A 83 17.19 0.02 -1.84
CA SER A 83 17.69 -0.59 -3.07
C SER A 83 18.00 -2.07 -2.81
N LEU A 84 17.21 -2.96 -3.40
CA LEU A 84 17.43 -4.40 -3.27
C LEU A 84 18.57 -4.83 -4.19
N GLU A 85 19.46 -5.68 -3.69
CA GLU A 85 20.63 -6.14 -4.43
C GLU A 85 20.25 -7.13 -5.55
N LEU A 86 19.24 -7.95 -5.30
CA LEU A 86 18.64 -8.86 -6.27
C LEU A 86 17.14 -8.62 -6.40
N PRO A 87 16.54 -8.87 -7.58
CA PRO A 87 15.11 -8.69 -7.78
C PRO A 87 14.29 -9.69 -6.97
N VAL A 88 13.15 -9.26 -6.43
CA VAL A 88 12.29 -10.09 -5.57
C VAL A 88 10.85 -10.08 -6.09
N ILE A 89 10.20 -11.24 -6.08
CA ILE A 89 8.83 -11.40 -6.56
C ILE A 89 7.85 -10.89 -5.51
N HIS A 90 6.93 -10.01 -5.90
CA HIS A 90 5.86 -9.58 -5.00
C HIS A 90 4.76 -10.65 -4.90
N ILE A 91 4.48 -11.12 -3.67
CA ILE A 91 3.53 -12.23 -3.40
C ILE A 91 2.13 -11.97 -3.97
N GLY A 92 1.66 -10.73 -3.90
CA GLY A 92 0.33 -10.33 -4.38
C GLY A 92 0.14 -10.44 -5.90
N PHE A 93 1.23 -10.47 -6.68
CA PHE A 93 1.18 -10.52 -8.14
C PHE A 93 1.61 -11.87 -8.71
N THR A 94 1.78 -12.91 -7.89
CA THR A 94 2.19 -14.25 -8.33
C THR A 94 1.27 -14.86 -9.38
N GLN A 95 -0.05 -14.66 -9.27
CA GLN A 95 -1.00 -15.13 -10.28
C GLN A 95 -0.90 -14.34 -11.60
N LEU A 96 -0.63 -13.04 -11.54
CA LEU A 96 -0.42 -12.20 -12.72
C LEU A 96 0.87 -12.59 -13.45
N ILE A 97 1.95 -12.82 -12.71
CA ILE A 97 3.23 -13.30 -13.27
C ILE A 97 3.02 -14.68 -13.92
N LYS A 98 2.31 -15.59 -13.25
CA LYS A 98 1.97 -16.91 -13.82
C LYS A 98 1.22 -16.78 -15.15
N LEU A 99 0.22 -15.90 -15.20
CA LEU A 99 -0.55 -15.60 -16.41
C LEU A 99 0.37 -15.05 -17.51
N ALA A 100 1.19 -14.04 -17.19
CA ALA A 100 2.10 -13.41 -18.15
C ALA A 100 3.11 -14.40 -18.74
N LEU A 101 3.72 -15.24 -17.90
CA LEU A 101 4.67 -16.25 -18.35
C LEU A 101 3.99 -17.32 -19.24
N LYS A 102 2.76 -17.73 -18.93
CA LYS A 102 2.02 -18.70 -19.75
C LYS A 102 1.50 -18.13 -21.07
N ALA A 103 1.15 -16.84 -21.07
CA ALA A 103 0.54 -16.20 -22.23
C ALA A 103 1.60 -15.72 -23.24
N THR A 104 2.84 -15.52 -22.81
CA THR A 104 3.92 -15.03 -23.66
C THR A 104 4.94 -16.12 -23.96
N CYS A 105 5.71 -15.94 -25.03
CA CYS A 105 6.79 -16.83 -25.39
C CYS A 105 8.10 -16.47 -24.67
N ASN A 106 8.87 -17.47 -24.22
CA ASN A 106 10.16 -17.28 -23.55
C ASN A 106 11.19 -16.51 -24.41
N ASN A 107 11.28 -16.82 -25.71
CA ASN A 107 12.27 -16.20 -26.59
C ASN A 107 11.83 -14.87 -27.22
N CYS A 108 10.64 -14.82 -27.84
CA CYS A 108 10.19 -13.62 -28.54
C CYS A 108 9.34 -12.66 -27.69
N SER A 109 8.92 -13.07 -26.49
CA SER A 109 8.11 -12.31 -25.53
C SER A 109 6.78 -11.76 -26.08
N LYS A 110 6.42 -12.12 -27.31
CA LYS A 110 5.09 -11.90 -27.89
C LYS A 110 4.08 -12.84 -27.28
N VAL A 111 2.83 -12.42 -27.29
CA VAL A 111 1.71 -13.24 -26.84
C VAL A 111 1.50 -14.40 -27.82
N LEU A 112 1.19 -15.58 -27.27
CA LEU A 112 0.91 -16.81 -28.00
C LEU A 112 -0.51 -16.79 -28.58
N LEU A 113 -0.84 -15.73 -29.33
CA LEU A 113 -2.06 -15.57 -30.12
C LEU A 113 -1.69 -15.38 -31.59
N HIS A 114 -2.54 -15.91 -32.48
CA HIS A 114 -2.28 -15.85 -33.91
C HIS A 114 -2.40 -14.41 -34.44
N ASP A 115 -1.34 -13.95 -35.09
CA ASP A 115 -1.24 -12.61 -35.71
C ASP A 115 -1.57 -12.63 -37.21
N LYS A 116 -1.73 -13.82 -37.80
CA LYS A 116 -2.02 -13.94 -39.24
C LYS A 116 -3.47 -13.53 -39.55
N PRO A 117 -3.72 -12.77 -40.64
CA PRO A 117 -5.07 -12.53 -41.12
C PRO A 117 -5.72 -13.86 -41.53
N GLY A 118 -6.97 -14.08 -41.12
CA GLY A 118 -7.72 -15.32 -41.39
C GLY A 118 -7.85 -16.29 -40.22
N THR A 119 -7.25 -15.99 -39.07
CA THR A 119 -7.43 -16.79 -37.84
C THR A 119 -8.52 -16.24 -36.91
N HIS A 120 -9.15 -15.11 -37.23
CA HIS A 120 -10.27 -14.60 -36.43
C HIS A 120 -11.42 -15.61 -36.36
N PRO A 121 -12.08 -15.80 -35.21
CA PRO A 121 -13.21 -16.74 -35.08
C PRO A 121 -14.46 -16.38 -35.90
N ILE A 122 -14.50 -15.23 -36.59
CA ILE A 122 -15.71 -14.63 -37.18
C ILE A 122 -15.38 -13.92 -38.51
N ASP A 123 -14.32 -13.09 -38.56
CA ASP A 123 -13.95 -12.29 -39.75
C ASP A 123 -12.65 -12.80 -40.43
N PRO A 124 -12.71 -13.39 -41.64
CA PRO A 124 -11.52 -13.93 -42.34
C PRO A 124 -10.42 -12.92 -42.69
N GLU A 125 -10.66 -11.62 -42.57
CA GLU A 125 -9.66 -10.58 -42.86
C GLU A 125 -8.83 -10.16 -41.63
N LYS A 126 -9.31 -10.47 -40.42
CA LYS A 126 -8.70 -9.99 -39.16
C LYS A 126 -7.88 -11.08 -38.47
N SER A 127 -7.00 -10.67 -37.56
CA SER A 127 -6.22 -11.59 -36.72
C SER A 127 -7.00 -12.02 -35.47
N GLU A 128 -6.56 -13.09 -34.79
CA GLU A 128 -7.12 -13.42 -33.47
C GLU A 128 -6.82 -12.32 -32.44
N GLN A 129 -5.69 -11.64 -32.59
CA GLN A 129 -5.30 -10.54 -31.73
C GLN A 129 -6.27 -9.37 -31.84
N ASP A 130 -6.75 -9.05 -33.05
CA ASP A 130 -7.74 -7.99 -33.27
C ASP A 130 -9.10 -8.33 -32.64
N PHE A 131 -9.52 -9.59 -32.72
CA PHE A 131 -10.76 -10.06 -32.07
C PHE A 131 -10.72 -9.82 -30.57
N TYR A 132 -9.66 -10.30 -29.91
CA TYR A 132 -9.52 -10.15 -28.47
C TYR A 132 -9.32 -8.69 -28.07
N ARG A 133 -8.58 -7.90 -28.86
CA ARG A 133 -8.37 -6.47 -28.59
C ARG A 133 -9.70 -5.70 -28.61
N GLN A 134 -10.52 -5.88 -29.65
CA GLN A 134 -11.85 -5.23 -29.74
C GLN A 134 -12.76 -5.66 -28.59
N ARG A 135 -12.79 -6.95 -28.28
CA ARG A 135 -13.62 -7.49 -27.20
C ARG A 135 -13.19 -6.99 -25.82
N ILE A 136 -11.88 -6.86 -25.58
CA ILE A 136 -11.37 -6.28 -24.33
C ILE A 136 -11.77 -4.80 -24.23
N HIS A 137 -11.64 -4.02 -25.30
CA HIS A 137 -12.07 -2.62 -25.32
C HIS A 137 -13.58 -2.48 -25.05
N ASP A 138 -14.41 -3.30 -25.69
CA ASP A 138 -15.86 -3.32 -25.48
C ASP A 138 -16.22 -3.64 -24.03
N VAL A 139 -15.58 -4.65 -23.44
CA VAL A 139 -15.82 -5.02 -22.03
C VAL A 139 -15.33 -3.91 -21.09
N MET A 140 -14.21 -3.26 -21.41
CA MET A 140 -13.69 -2.14 -20.63
C MET A 140 -14.64 -0.94 -20.64
N ILE A 141 -15.27 -0.63 -21.78
CA ILE A 141 -16.23 0.47 -21.92
C ILE A 141 -17.57 0.12 -21.24
N LYS A 142 -18.08 -1.10 -21.44
CA LYS A 142 -19.42 -1.50 -20.97
C LYS A 142 -19.47 -1.87 -19.48
N HIS A 143 -18.47 -2.60 -18.99
CA HIS A 143 -18.50 -3.19 -17.64
C HIS A 143 -17.39 -2.65 -16.72
N GLY A 144 -16.34 -2.04 -17.29
CA GLY A 144 -15.19 -1.53 -16.54
C GLY A 144 -14.14 -2.59 -16.20
N VAL A 145 -12.91 -2.13 -15.93
CA VAL A 145 -11.71 -2.97 -15.70
C VAL A 145 -11.79 -3.87 -14.45
N GLY A 146 -12.71 -3.59 -13.53
CA GLY A 146 -12.92 -4.38 -12.31
C GLY A 146 -14.03 -5.43 -12.42
N SER A 147 -14.66 -5.58 -13.59
CA SER A 147 -15.84 -6.41 -13.73
C SER A 147 -15.50 -7.91 -13.78
N THR A 148 -16.48 -8.75 -13.42
CA THR A 148 -16.31 -10.21 -13.50
C THR A 148 -16.15 -10.67 -14.95
N GLU A 149 -16.75 -9.96 -15.90
CA GLU A 149 -16.62 -10.22 -17.34
C GLU A 149 -15.18 -9.99 -17.81
N PHE A 150 -14.52 -8.92 -17.38
CA PHE A 150 -13.12 -8.67 -17.71
C PHE A 150 -12.21 -9.80 -17.20
N SER A 151 -12.44 -10.25 -15.97
CA SER A 151 -11.70 -11.39 -15.40
C SER A 151 -11.97 -12.71 -16.12
N LYS A 152 -13.18 -12.93 -16.64
CA LYS A 152 -13.52 -14.11 -17.45
C LYS A 152 -12.79 -14.07 -18.80
N MET A 153 -12.77 -12.91 -19.46
CA MET A 153 -12.07 -12.72 -20.74
C MET A 153 -10.58 -13.03 -20.63
N ILE A 154 -9.90 -12.52 -19.60
CA ILE A 154 -8.47 -12.81 -19.40
C ILE A 154 -8.23 -14.31 -19.17
N LYS A 155 -9.11 -14.99 -18.43
CA LYS A 155 -9.03 -16.44 -18.25
C LYS A 155 -9.29 -17.22 -19.54
N GLU A 156 -10.15 -16.72 -20.42
CA GLU A 156 -10.35 -17.31 -21.75
C GLU A 156 -9.06 -17.20 -22.59
N ILE A 157 -8.42 -16.03 -22.57
CA ILE A 157 -7.12 -15.82 -23.23
C ILE A 157 -6.06 -16.77 -22.65
N GLU A 158 -5.95 -16.89 -21.32
CA GLU A 158 -5.02 -17.85 -20.68
C GLU A 158 -5.25 -19.29 -21.18
N LYS A 159 -6.52 -19.70 -21.31
CA LYS A 159 -6.85 -21.05 -21.78
C LYS A 159 -6.44 -21.25 -23.22
N VAL A 160 -6.67 -20.26 -24.09
CA VAL A 160 -6.29 -20.32 -25.50
C VAL A 160 -4.78 -20.38 -25.66
N THR A 161 -4.02 -19.52 -24.96
CA THR A 161 -2.56 -19.50 -25.03
C THR A 161 -1.93 -20.79 -24.49
N THR A 162 -2.58 -21.47 -23.54
CA THR A 162 -2.08 -22.71 -22.92
C THR A 162 -2.48 -23.99 -23.70
N LYS A 163 -3.23 -23.89 -24.81
CA LYS A 163 -3.61 -25.08 -25.60
C LYS A 163 -2.37 -25.77 -26.18
N ALA A 164 -2.47 -27.10 -26.34
CA ALA A 164 -1.40 -27.92 -26.92
C ALA A 164 -1.01 -27.50 -28.34
N THR A 165 -1.91 -26.87 -29.08
CA THR A 165 -1.65 -26.27 -30.40
C THR A 165 -0.62 -25.16 -30.36
N ASN A 166 -0.49 -24.47 -29.22
CA ASN A 166 0.40 -23.32 -29.01
C ASN A 166 1.69 -23.72 -28.27
N ALA A 167 1.98 -25.02 -28.20
CA ALA A 167 3.23 -25.55 -27.63
C ALA A 167 4.46 -25.11 -28.42
N ILE A 168 4.30 -24.75 -29.70
CA ILE A 168 5.34 -24.15 -30.53
C ILE A 168 4.95 -22.70 -30.77
N CYS A 169 5.85 -21.77 -30.43
CA CYS A 169 5.60 -20.36 -30.67
C CYS A 169 5.47 -20.09 -32.17
N MET A 170 4.37 -19.46 -32.57
CA MET A 170 4.10 -19.19 -33.99
C MET A 170 4.92 -18.04 -34.57
N HIS A 171 5.52 -17.21 -33.71
CA HIS A 171 6.35 -16.07 -34.10
C HIS A 171 7.82 -16.42 -34.30
N CYS A 172 8.35 -17.37 -33.52
CA CYS A 172 9.78 -17.71 -33.54
C CYS A 172 10.09 -19.21 -33.59
N GLY A 173 9.08 -20.08 -33.61
CA GLY A 173 9.26 -21.53 -33.69
C GLY A 173 9.79 -22.23 -32.44
N SER A 174 10.02 -21.50 -31.33
CA SER A 174 10.55 -22.12 -30.10
C SER A 174 9.49 -22.92 -29.35
N ALA A 175 9.85 -24.13 -28.91
CA ALA A 175 9.02 -24.96 -28.04
C ALA A 175 8.85 -24.31 -26.65
N GLN A 176 7.60 -24.17 -26.21
CA GLN A 176 7.25 -23.63 -24.90
C GLN A 176 7.14 -24.76 -23.87
N GLY A 177 7.81 -24.57 -22.73
CA GLY A 177 7.65 -25.45 -21.58
C GLY A 177 6.35 -25.18 -20.83
N LYS A 178 5.86 -26.20 -20.10
CA LYS A 178 4.74 -26.00 -19.19
C LYS A 178 5.24 -25.27 -17.93
N ILE A 179 4.69 -24.10 -17.65
CA ILE A 179 5.04 -23.33 -16.45
C ILE A 179 4.19 -23.81 -15.27
N LEU A 180 4.88 -24.29 -14.24
CA LEU A 180 4.31 -24.71 -12.96
C LEU A 180 4.64 -23.65 -11.91
N LEU A 181 3.65 -23.34 -11.08
CA LEU A 181 3.82 -22.50 -9.90
C LEU A 181 3.80 -23.42 -8.69
N ASP A 182 4.96 -23.58 -8.07
CA ASP A 182 5.09 -24.20 -6.76
C ASP A 182 4.82 -23.11 -5.71
N LYS A 183 3.69 -23.21 -5.02
CA LYS A 183 3.25 -22.16 -4.08
C LYS A 183 4.27 -22.10 -2.95
N PRO A 184 4.75 -20.90 -2.56
CA PRO A 184 4.09 -19.60 -2.75
C PRO A 184 4.66 -18.72 -3.88
N THR A 185 5.96 -18.80 -4.20
CA THR A 185 6.65 -17.85 -5.11
C THR A 185 7.58 -18.50 -6.14
N THR A 186 7.67 -19.84 -6.16
CA THR A 186 8.67 -20.54 -6.98
C THR A 186 8.08 -20.95 -8.32
N PHE A 187 8.69 -20.51 -9.41
CA PHE A 187 8.28 -20.86 -10.77
C PHE A 187 9.23 -21.92 -11.36
N LYS A 188 8.66 -22.93 -11.98
CA LYS A 188 9.40 -24.01 -12.66
C LYS A 188 8.91 -24.13 -14.10
N GLU A 189 9.84 -24.17 -15.05
CA GLU A 189 9.57 -24.48 -16.46
C GLU A 189 9.86 -25.97 -16.70
N LYS A 190 8.84 -26.73 -17.10
CA LYS A 190 8.99 -28.14 -17.47
C LYS A 190 9.09 -28.27 -18.98
N LYS A 191 10.27 -28.64 -19.47
CA LYS A 191 10.52 -29.07 -20.86
C LYS A 191 10.74 -30.58 -20.87
N ASP A 192 10.78 -31.19 -22.05
CA ASP A 192 11.04 -32.64 -22.20
C ASP A 192 12.40 -33.07 -21.59
N LYS A 193 13.33 -32.13 -21.41
CA LYS A 193 14.66 -32.33 -20.79
C LYS A 193 14.76 -31.91 -19.31
N GLY A 194 13.68 -32.07 -18.54
CA GLY A 194 13.68 -31.87 -17.07
C GLY A 194 13.02 -30.58 -16.59
N GLU A 195 13.04 -30.39 -15.27
CA GLU A 195 12.40 -29.26 -14.59
C GLU A 195 13.46 -28.19 -14.25
N HIS A 196 13.32 -27.00 -14.83
CA HIS A 196 14.23 -25.88 -14.60
C HIS A 196 13.53 -24.82 -13.72
N LYS A 197 14.17 -24.43 -12.60
CA LYS A 197 13.67 -23.36 -11.73
C LYS A 197 14.00 -22.00 -12.36
N LEU A 198 12.98 -21.16 -12.52
CA LEU A 198 13.15 -19.81 -13.06
C LEU A 198 13.51 -18.83 -11.94
N ASN A 199 14.63 -18.13 -12.11
CA ASN A 199 15.03 -17.10 -11.16
C ASN A 199 14.21 -15.82 -11.35
N PRO A 200 13.94 -15.03 -10.29
CA PRO A 200 13.24 -13.75 -10.41
C PRO A 200 13.91 -12.77 -11.40
N ARG A 201 15.23 -12.87 -11.56
CA ARG A 201 15.98 -12.08 -12.56
C ARG A 201 15.56 -12.44 -13.98
N ASP A 202 15.55 -13.72 -14.33
CA ASP A 202 15.23 -14.20 -15.67
C ASP A 202 13.76 -13.91 -16.01
N ILE A 203 12.86 -14.09 -15.03
CA ILE A 203 11.45 -13.74 -15.18
C ILE A 203 11.32 -12.24 -15.48
N ARG A 204 12.07 -11.38 -14.80
CA ARG A 204 12.03 -9.94 -15.05
C ARG A 204 12.52 -9.59 -16.46
N GLU A 205 13.65 -10.15 -16.87
CA GLU A 205 14.20 -9.92 -18.22
C GLU A 205 13.23 -10.38 -19.31
N TRP A 206 12.48 -11.46 -19.08
CA TRP A 206 11.39 -11.87 -19.95
C TRP A 206 10.26 -10.83 -19.95
N LEU A 207 9.74 -10.45 -18.77
CA LEU A 207 8.62 -9.50 -18.68
C LEU A 207 8.94 -8.13 -19.29
N GLU A 208 10.20 -7.68 -19.23
CA GLU A 208 10.67 -6.40 -19.79
C GLU A 208 10.66 -6.39 -21.32
N LYS A 209 10.86 -7.55 -21.96
CA LYS A 209 10.85 -7.72 -23.43
C LYS A 209 9.44 -7.74 -24.04
N ILE A 210 8.39 -7.80 -23.22
CA ILE A 210 7.00 -7.81 -23.72
C ILE A 210 6.70 -6.44 -24.32
N PRO A 211 6.24 -6.36 -25.59
CA PRO A 211 5.91 -5.10 -26.23
C PRO A 211 4.60 -4.52 -25.67
N ASP A 212 4.51 -3.19 -25.66
CA ASP A 212 3.39 -2.44 -25.07
C ASP A 212 2.02 -2.81 -25.64
N GLU A 213 1.97 -3.10 -26.94
CA GLU A 213 0.76 -3.47 -27.67
C GLU A 213 0.11 -4.76 -27.16
N HIS A 214 0.88 -5.65 -26.56
CA HIS A 214 0.42 -6.95 -26.07
C HIS A 214 0.01 -6.93 -24.60
N LEU A 215 0.28 -5.84 -23.87
CA LEU A 215 -0.08 -5.71 -22.45
C LEU A 215 -1.60 -5.76 -22.21
N ILE A 216 -2.38 -5.34 -23.22
CA ILE A 216 -3.84 -5.39 -23.16
C ILE A 216 -4.36 -6.83 -22.97
N PHE A 217 -3.71 -7.83 -23.57
CA PHE A 217 -4.08 -9.25 -23.45
C PHE A 217 -3.79 -9.81 -22.05
N LEU A 218 -2.87 -9.19 -21.33
CA LEU A 218 -2.57 -9.50 -19.93
C LEU A 218 -3.47 -8.74 -18.95
N GLY A 219 -4.36 -7.88 -19.46
CA GLY A 219 -5.22 -7.02 -18.66
C GLY A 219 -4.48 -5.85 -18.02
N MET A 220 -3.37 -5.40 -18.61
CA MET A 220 -2.60 -4.26 -18.13
C MET A 220 -2.69 -3.08 -19.11
N ASP A 221 -2.62 -1.88 -18.56
CA ASP A 221 -2.57 -0.62 -19.31
C ASP A 221 -1.12 -0.13 -19.41
N TYR A 222 -0.64 0.14 -20.63
CA TYR A 222 0.75 0.51 -20.90
C TYR A 222 1.19 1.76 -20.11
N ALA A 223 0.30 2.75 -19.98
CA ALA A 223 0.61 4.03 -19.35
C ALA A 223 0.71 3.92 -17.82
N SER A 224 0.10 2.89 -17.24
CA SER A 224 -0.11 2.81 -15.80
C SER A 224 0.64 1.67 -15.14
N SER A 225 0.78 0.54 -15.82
CA SER A 225 1.27 -0.69 -15.20
C SER A 225 2.04 -1.52 -16.20
N ARG A 226 3.33 -1.71 -15.93
CA ARG A 226 4.18 -2.63 -16.68
C ARG A 226 4.42 -3.92 -15.88
N PRO A 227 4.48 -5.10 -16.54
CA PRO A 227 4.60 -6.38 -15.88
C PRO A 227 5.89 -6.52 -15.07
N GLU A 228 7.01 -5.96 -15.56
CA GLU A 228 8.31 -6.08 -14.91
C GLU A 228 8.37 -5.35 -13.54
N TRP A 229 7.43 -4.43 -13.26
CA TRP A 229 7.34 -3.76 -11.96
C TRP A 229 6.76 -4.65 -10.87
N THR A 230 6.11 -5.77 -11.24
CA THR A 230 5.70 -6.80 -10.27
C THR A 230 6.89 -7.46 -9.57
N ILE A 231 8.08 -7.37 -10.19
CA ILE A 231 9.34 -7.83 -9.64
C ILE A 231 10.11 -6.63 -9.09
N MET A 232 10.16 -6.56 -7.77
CA MET A 232 10.67 -5.44 -7.03
C MET A 232 12.20 -5.39 -7.09
N LYS A 233 12.74 -4.25 -7.56
CA LYS A 233 14.15 -3.85 -7.37
C LYS A 233 14.33 -2.83 -6.25
N VAL A 234 13.26 -2.10 -5.94
CA VAL A 234 13.26 -1.05 -4.93
C VAL A 234 12.05 -1.26 -4.04
N LEU A 235 12.28 -1.31 -2.73
CA LEU A 235 11.23 -1.44 -1.72
C LEU A 235 10.96 -0.06 -1.12
N PRO A 236 9.75 0.50 -1.25
CA PRO A 236 9.39 1.74 -0.55
C PRO A 236 9.31 1.48 0.96
N VAL A 237 9.98 2.32 1.73
CA VAL A 237 9.94 2.31 3.19
C VAL A 237 8.86 3.28 3.66
N PRO A 238 7.85 2.81 4.41
CA PRO A 238 6.82 3.67 4.93
C PRO A 238 7.40 4.68 5.93
N PRO A 239 6.84 5.91 5.97
CA PRO A 239 7.31 6.95 6.87
C PRO A 239 7.19 6.57 8.35
N ILE A 240 7.89 7.30 9.21
CA ILE A 240 7.97 7.01 10.66
C ILE A 240 6.59 7.12 11.33
N THR A 241 5.73 8.05 10.90
CA THR A 241 4.38 8.21 11.46
C THR A 241 3.45 7.00 11.20
N VAL A 242 3.75 6.18 10.19
CA VAL A 242 3.03 4.92 9.92
C VAL A 242 3.57 3.77 10.78
N ARG A 243 4.79 3.92 11.31
CA ARG A 243 5.52 2.96 12.14
C ARG A 243 5.92 3.59 13.50
N PRO A 244 4.96 4.05 14.31
CA PRO A 244 5.27 4.72 15.57
C PRO A 244 5.92 3.74 16.56
N SER A 245 7.01 4.14 17.20
CA SER A 245 7.56 3.44 18.35
C SER A 245 6.74 3.76 19.61
N ILE A 246 6.64 2.80 20.52
CA ILE A 246 5.98 2.96 21.82
C ILE A 246 7.07 3.01 22.89
N THR A 247 7.16 4.11 23.62
CA THR A 247 7.95 4.19 24.85
C THR A 247 7.16 3.53 25.98
N LEU A 248 7.72 2.50 26.59
CA LEU A 248 7.19 1.92 27.83
C LEU A 248 7.47 2.87 29.01
N ASP A 249 6.71 2.73 30.09
CA ASP A 249 6.90 3.53 31.31
C ASP A 249 8.30 3.31 31.94
N SER A 250 8.96 2.19 31.62
CA SER A 250 10.36 1.90 32.02
C SER A 250 11.40 2.77 31.30
N GLY A 251 10.99 3.55 30.29
CA GLY A 251 11.90 4.29 29.40
C GLY A 251 12.36 3.49 28.18
N ASP A 252 12.10 2.19 28.14
CA ASP A 252 12.47 1.33 27.00
C ASP A 252 11.58 1.63 25.78
N ARG A 253 12.21 1.72 24.61
CA ARG A 253 11.50 1.90 23.34
C ARG A 253 11.18 0.54 22.72
N SER A 254 9.89 0.28 22.54
CA SER A 254 9.38 -0.85 21.77
C SER A 254 9.10 -0.40 20.34
N GLU A 255 9.85 -0.97 19.40
CA GLU A 255 9.73 -0.66 17.98
C GLU A 255 8.48 -1.30 17.36
N ASP A 256 7.99 -0.69 16.28
CA ASP A 256 6.86 -1.20 15.52
C ASP A 256 7.20 -2.51 14.77
N ASP A 257 6.21 -3.41 14.65
CA ASP A 257 6.36 -4.70 13.95
C ASP A 257 6.86 -4.55 12.50
N LEU A 258 6.48 -3.48 11.78
CA LEU A 258 6.99 -3.21 10.43
C LEU A 258 8.45 -2.80 10.47
N THR A 259 8.86 -1.99 11.45
CA THR A 259 10.27 -1.59 11.64
C THR A 259 11.12 -2.82 11.87
N HIS A 260 10.73 -3.72 12.77
CA HIS A 260 11.45 -4.96 13.03
C HIS A 260 11.65 -5.79 11.75
N LYS A 261 10.62 -5.89 10.90
CA LYS A 261 10.74 -6.65 9.65
C LYS A 261 11.61 -5.96 8.61
N LEU A 262 11.57 -4.63 8.53
CA LEU A 262 12.44 -3.85 7.65
C LEU A 262 13.92 -3.94 8.07
N VAL A 263 14.20 -4.00 9.38
CA VAL A 263 15.56 -4.28 9.90
C VAL A 263 16.06 -5.62 9.36
N ASP A 264 15.24 -6.68 9.43
CA ASP A 264 15.62 -7.99 8.90
C ASP A 264 15.88 -7.95 7.39
N VAL A 265 15.04 -7.25 6.62
CA VAL A 265 15.22 -7.05 5.16
C VAL A 265 16.53 -6.33 4.87
N LEU A 266 16.87 -5.30 5.63
CA LEU A 266 18.13 -4.56 5.46
C LEU A 266 19.35 -5.42 5.78
N ARG A 267 19.33 -6.16 6.89
CA ARG A 267 20.44 -7.06 7.29
C ARG A 267 20.72 -8.11 6.23
N ILE A 268 19.68 -8.77 5.71
CA ILE A 268 19.88 -9.80 4.68
C ILE A 268 20.32 -9.18 3.34
N ASN A 269 19.83 -7.99 2.99
CA ASN A 269 20.24 -7.29 1.78
C ASN A 269 21.71 -6.82 1.84
N GLN A 270 22.17 -6.33 3.00
CA GLN A 270 23.59 -6.02 3.24
C GLN A 270 24.46 -7.26 3.16
N ARG A 271 24.08 -8.33 3.87
CA ARG A 271 24.80 -9.61 3.83
C ARG A 271 24.89 -10.20 2.43
N LEU A 272 23.82 -10.08 1.64
CA LEU A 272 23.79 -10.52 0.24
C LEU A 272 24.77 -9.71 -0.63
N ARG A 273 24.85 -8.39 -0.43
CA ARG A 273 25.84 -7.53 -1.11
C ARG A 273 27.27 -7.94 -0.74
N GLU A 274 27.58 -8.06 0.54
CA GLU A 274 28.91 -8.42 1.04
C GLU A 274 29.38 -9.79 0.50
N ASN A 275 28.51 -10.81 0.54
CA ASN A 275 28.87 -12.15 0.05
C ASN A 275 29.06 -12.18 -1.46
N ARG A 276 28.28 -11.40 -2.21
CA ARG A 276 28.45 -11.30 -3.66
C ARG A 276 29.75 -10.59 -4.03
N ASP A 277 30.06 -9.49 -3.35
CA ASP A 277 31.28 -8.70 -3.60
C ASP A 277 32.54 -9.48 -3.17
N ALA A 278 32.42 -10.35 -2.17
CA ALA A 278 33.46 -11.30 -1.76
C ALA A 278 33.63 -12.51 -2.72
N GLY A 279 32.79 -12.65 -3.74
CA GLY A 279 32.85 -13.77 -4.69
C GLY A 279 32.42 -15.11 -4.09
N ALA A 280 31.47 -15.11 -3.15
CA ALA A 280 30.96 -16.33 -2.53
C ALA A 280 30.35 -17.30 -3.57
N PRO A 281 30.38 -18.62 -3.31
CA PRO A 281 29.74 -19.62 -4.16
C PRO A 281 28.26 -19.32 -4.45
N GLN A 282 27.84 -19.62 -5.68
CA GLN A 282 26.47 -19.36 -6.18
C GLN A 282 25.38 -19.94 -5.27
N LEU A 283 25.58 -21.13 -4.69
CA LEU A 283 24.63 -21.75 -3.76
C LEU A 283 24.34 -20.87 -2.53
N ILE A 284 25.37 -20.25 -1.97
CA ILE A 284 25.21 -19.36 -0.79
C ILE A 284 24.43 -18.10 -1.18
N VAL A 285 24.71 -17.55 -2.37
CA VAL A 285 23.99 -16.38 -2.88
C VAL A 285 22.52 -16.71 -3.13
N GLU A 286 22.22 -17.89 -3.67
CA GLU A 286 20.85 -18.37 -3.88
C GLU A 286 20.10 -18.58 -2.56
N ASP A 287 20.73 -19.19 -1.55
CA ASP A 287 20.13 -19.35 -0.21
C ASP A 287 19.82 -17.99 0.45
N LEU A 288 20.76 -17.03 0.36
CA LEU A 288 20.54 -15.67 0.88
C LEU A 288 19.44 -14.94 0.10
N TRP A 289 19.32 -15.20 -1.21
CA TRP A 289 18.26 -14.64 -2.05
C TRP A 289 16.88 -15.21 -1.69
N GLU A 290 16.77 -16.51 -1.44
CA GLU A 290 15.54 -17.12 -0.94
C GLU A 290 15.15 -16.57 0.43
N LEU A 291 16.13 -16.34 1.31
CA LEU A 291 15.88 -15.73 2.60
C LEU A 291 15.40 -14.27 2.45
N LEU A 292 15.96 -13.50 1.51
CA LEU A 292 15.44 -12.16 1.18
C LEU A 292 13.99 -12.24 0.67
N GLN A 293 13.66 -13.19 -0.21
CA GLN A 293 12.30 -13.43 -0.68
C GLN A 293 11.35 -13.75 0.48
N TYR A 294 11.78 -14.55 1.46
CA TYR A 294 11.02 -14.83 2.69
C TYR A 294 10.73 -13.55 3.49
N HIS A 295 11.75 -12.72 3.74
CA HIS A 295 11.58 -11.49 4.52
C HIS A 295 10.66 -10.48 3.84
N ILE A 296 10.76 -10.30 2.52
CA ILE A 296 9.86 -9.41 1.78
C ILE A 296 8.44 -9.98 1.72
N THR A 297 8.28 -11.28 1.52
CA THR A 297 6.94 -11.90 1.48
C THR A 297 6.20 -11.72 2.81
N THR A 298 6.88 -12.01 3.93
CA THR A 298 6.28 -11.85 5.27
C THR A 298 6.06 -10.38 5.65
N TYR A 299 6.85 -9.44 5.11
CA TYR A 299 6.62 -7.99 5.25
C TYR A 299 5.30 -7.53 4.60
N PHE A 300 4.93 -8.08 3.43
CA PHE A 300 3.64 -7.76 2.81
C PHE A 300 2.49 -8.55 3.44
N ASP A 301 2.67 -9.86 3.64
CA ASP A 301 1.66 -10.73 4.24
C ASP A 301 2.30 -11.85 5.07
N ASN A 302 2.29 -11.65 6.39
CA ASN A 302 2.78 -12.65 7.35
C ASN A 302 1.87 -13.88 7.55
N GLN A 303 0.71 -13.94 6.89
CA GLN A 303 -0.22 -15.07 6.94
C GLN A 303 -0.27 -15.86 5.62
N THR A 304 0.74 -15.67 4.77
CA THR A 304 0.87 -16.38 3.50
C THR A 304 1.00 -17.89 3.73
N SER A 305 0.18 -18.69 3.03
CA SER A 305 0.22 -20.15 3.13
C SER A 305 1.55 -20.73 2.61
N GLY A 306 2.10 -21.72 3.32
CA GLY A 306 3.36 -22.39 2.96
C GLY A 306 4.62 -21.66 3.43
N ILE A 307 4.49 -20.51 4.10
CA ILE A 307 5.61 -19.76 4.67
C ILE A 307 5.46 -19.71 6.20
N PRO A 308 6.51 -20.00 6.97
CA PRO A 308 6.44 -19.89 8.43
C PRO A 308 6.26 -18.41 8.84
N PRO A 309 5.30 -18.10 9.72
CA PRO A 309 5.05 -16.72 10.13
C PRO A 309 6.25 -16.16 10.88
N ALA A 310 6.68 -14.96 10.50
CA ALA A 310 7.70 -14.22 11.22
C ALA A 310 7.19 -13.82 12.60
N ARG A 311 8.00 -14.09 13.62
CA ARG A 311 7.68 -13.85 15.03
C ARG A 311 8.70 -12.90 15.64
N HIS A 312 8.25 -12.13 16.62
CA HIS A 312 9.11 -11.40 17.52
C HIS A 312 9.90 -12.39 18.40
N ARG A 313 10.97 -11.93 19.08
CA ARG A 313 11.73 -12.76 20.04
C ARG A 313 10.87 -13.34 21.17
N SER A 314 9.74 -12.69 21.48
CA SER A 314 8.73 -13.14 22.43
C SER A 314 7.81 -14.24 21.91
N GLY A 315 7.98 -14.70 20.68
CA GLY A 315 7.13 -15.71 20.03
C GLY A 315 5.82 -15.16 19.45
N ARG A 316 5.45 -13.90 19.73
CA ARG A 316 4.28 -13.24 19.13
C ARG A 316 4.45 -13.09 17.61
N PRO A 317 3.47 -13.47 16.77
CA PRO A 317 3.53 -13.20 15.33
C PRO A 317 3.46 -11.70 15.04
N LEU A 318 4.27 -11.24 14.08
CA LEU A 318 4.30 -9.83 13.67
C LEU A 318 3.05 -9.45 12.87
N LYS A 319 2.47 -8.28 13.14
CA LYS A 319 1.36 -7.69 12.37
C LYS A 319 1.91 -6.80 11.24
N THR A 320 1.95 -7.32 10.02
CA THR A 320 2.49 -6.63 8.83
C THR A 320 1.40 -5.96 7.99
N LEU A 321 1.71 -5.51 6.77
CA LEU A 321 0.86 -4.59 6.00
C LEU A 321 -0.56 -5.13 5.78
N THR A 322 -0.68 -6.39 5.35
CA THR A 322 -1.98 -7.00 5.05
C THR A 322 -2.84 -7.13 6.31
N GLN A 323 -2.27 -7.51 7.46
CA GLN A 323 -3.02 -7.62 8.72
C GLN A 323 -3.45 -6.25 9.28
N ARG A 324 -2.71 -5.17 8.98
CA ARG A 324 -3.13 -3.81 9.36
C ARG A 324 -4.34 -3.32 8.56
N LEU A 325 -4.43 -3.71 7.29
CA LEU A 325 -5.51 -3.28 6.42
C LEU A 325 -6.77 -4.15 6.59
N LYS A 326 -6.61 -5.47 6.59
CA LYS A 326 -7.70 -6.45 6.64
C LYS A 326 -8.09 -6.82 8.06
N GLY A 327 -9.25 -7.50 8.20
CA GLY A 327 -9.73 -8.03 9.47
C GLY A 327 -10.68 -7.09 10.23
N LYS A 328 -11.18 -7.55 11.39
CA LYS A 328 -12.14 -6.81 12.22
C LYS A 328 -11.52 -5.55 12.82
N GLU A 329 -10.27 -5.66 13.28
CA GLU A 329 -9.48 -4.54 13.82
C GLU A 329 -8.68 -3.78 12.74
N GLY A 330 -8.80 -4.19 11.47
CA GLY A 330 -8.09 -3.56 10.36
C GLY A 330 -8.59 -2.15 10.07
N ARG A 331 -7.75 -1.35 9.41
CA ARG A 331 -8.02 0.07 9.14
C ARG A 331 -9.32 0.31 8.35
N PHE A 332 -9.67 -0.55 7.40
CA PHE A 332 -10.90 -0.38 6.62
C PHE A 332 -12.16 -0.38 7.51
N ARG A 333 -12.32 -1.39 8.36
CA ARG A 333 -13.51 -1.52 9.21
C ARG A 333 -13.47 -0.61 10.43
N SER A 334 -12.32 -0.53 11.10
CA SER A 334 -12.18 0.13 12.40
C SER A 334 -11.94 1.65 12.30
N ASN A 335 -11.33 2.12 11.21
CA ASN A 335 -10.93 3.53 11.07
C ASN A 335 -11.56 4.26 9.88
N LEU A 336 -11.97 3.56 8.82
CA LEU A 336 -12.57 4.21 7.64
C LEU A 336 -14.10 4.10 7.65
N SER A 337 -14.65 2.88 7.76
CA SER A 337 -16.11 2.66 7.78
C SER A 337 -16.78 3.09 9.08
N GLY A 338 -16.16 2.76 10.21
CA GLY A 338 -16.56 3.22 11.54
C GLY A 338 -15.51 4.15 12.12
N LYS A 339 -15.93 5.27 12.70
CA LYS A 339 -15.04 6.17 13.45
C LYS A 339 -15.68 6.48 14.79
N ARG A 340 -14.84 6.63 15.82
CA ARG A 340 -15.27 7.27 17.05
C ARG A 340 -15.49 8.75 16.74
N VAL A 341 -16.65 9.26 17.11
CA VAL A 341 -17.01 10.67 16.93
C VAL A 341 -16.86 11.39 18.25
N ASN A 342 -16.50 12.67 18.17
CA ASN A 342 -16.52 13.56 19.32
C ASN A 342 -17.95 14.11 19.52
N PHE A 343 -18.21 14.76 20.67
CA PHE A 343 -19.50 15.38 20.99
C PHE A 343 -20.69 14.41 21.01
N CYS A 344 -20.51 13.25 21.63
CA CYS A 344 -21.58 12.29 21.88
C CYS A 344 -21.63 11.91 23.36
N ALA A 345 -22.81 11.56 23.87
CA ALA A 345 -23.01 11.01 25.20
C ALA A 345 -23.93 9.79 25.13
N ARG A 346 -23.82 8.89 26.12
CA ARG A 346 -24.64 7.69 26.23
C ARG A 346 -25.03 7.49 27.69
N THR A 347 -26.32 7.27 27.94
CA THR A 347 -26.87 6.99 29.28
C THR A 347 -28.08 6.06 29.19
N VAL A 348 -28.59 5.60 30.33
CA VAL A 348 -29.81 4.80 30.46
C VAL A 348 -31.05 5.69 30.26
N ILE A 349 -32.07 5.16 29.59
CA ILE A 349 -33.33 5.87 29.34
C ILE A 349 -34.33 5.66 30.49
N SER A 350 -35.20 6.64 30.71
CA SER A 350 -36.32 6.56 31.67
C SER A 350 -37.56 7.19 31.04
N PRO A 351 -38.78 6.63 31.25
CA PRO A 351 -39.99 7.17 30.66
C PRO A 351 -40.43 8.45 31.37
N ASP A 352 -40.86 9.46 30.61
CA ASP A 352 -41.47 10.69 31.12
C ASP A 352 -42.68 11.08 30.24
N PRO A 353 -43.92 10.99 30.74
CA PRO A 353 -45.12 11.30 29.97
C PRO A 353 -45.39 12.81 29.83
N ASN A 354 -44.63 13.68 30.51
CA ASN A 354 -44.85 15.12 30.48
C ASN A 354 -44.14 15.82 29.30
N LEU A 355 -43.24 15.13 28.61
CA LEU A 355 -42.50 15.67 27.48
C LEU A 355 -43.31 15.52 26.18
N GLY A 356 -43.20 16.52 25.30
CA GLY A 356 -43.77 16.44 23.96
C GLY A 356 -43.12 15.31 23.14
N ILE A 357 -43.81 14.83 22.10
CA ILE A 357 -43.34 13.75 21.22
C ILE A 357 -41.97 14.08 20.59
N ASN A 358 -41.69 15.37 20.35
CA ASN A 358 -40.45 15.84 19.74
C ASN A 358 -39.37 16.27 20.76
N GLU A 359 -39.64 16.09 22.06
CA GLU A 359 -38.73 16.51 23.13
C GLU A 359 -37.96 15.34 23.70
N VAL A 360 -36.76 15.63 24.23
CA VAL A 360 -35.91 14.64 24.90
C VAL A 360 -35.32 15.26 26.15
N GLY A 361 -35.48 14.57 27.28
CA GLY A 361 -34.87 14.96 28.55
C GLY A 361 -33.36 14.75 28.49
N VAL A 362 -32.58 15.83 28.60
CA VAL A 362 -31.12 15.76 28.66
C VAL A 362 -30.66 16.11 30.08
N PRO A 363 -29.89 15.23 30.75
CA PRO A 363 -29.33 15.55 32.07
C PRO A 363 -28.47 16.82 32.03
N VAL A 364 -28.61 17.66 33.05
CA VAL A 364 -27.89 18.95 33.15
C VAL A 364 -26.37 18.75 33.10
N VAL A 365 -25.85 17.65 33.66
CA VAL A 365 -24.41 17.31 33.61
C VAL A 365 -23.93 17.17 32.15
N THR A 366 -24.66 16.39 31.35
CA THR A 366 -24.36 16.19 29.92
C THR A 366 -24.50 17.50 29.14
N ALA A 367 -25.51 18.32 29.45
CA ALA A 367 -25.74 19.61 28.80
C ALA A 367 -24.64 20.65 29.10
N LYS A 368 -23.92 20.52 30.23
CA LYS A 368 -22.76 21.37 30.54
C LYS A 368 -21.51 20.95 29.77
N GLU A 369 -21.33 19.66 29.46
CA GLU A 369 -20.17 19.17 28.72
C GLU A 369 -20.32 19.32 27.19
N LEU A 370 -21.49 18.96 26.66
CA LEU A 370 -21.78 19.04 25.23
C LEU A 370 -22.07 20.49 24.83
N THR A 371 -21.25 21.02 23.93
CA THR A 371 -21.33 22.42 23.50
C THR A 371 -21.64 22.52 22.01
N VAL A 372 -22.38 23.56 21.64
CA VAL A 372 -22.74 23.86 20.25
C VAL A 372 -22.04 25.15 19.82
N PRO A 373 -21.34 25.18 18.66
CA PRO A 373 -20.69 26.39 18.20
C PRO A 373 -21.73 27.38 17.63
N ILE A 374 -21.98 28.46 18.37
CA ILE A 374 -22.88 29.55 17.94
C ILE A 374 -22.04 30.73 17.45
N ARG A 375 -22.29 31.18 16.21
CA ARG A 375 -21.68 32.40 15.70
C ARG A 375 -22.38 33.62 16.28
N VAL A 376 -21.58 34.56 16.80
CA VAL A 376 -22.09 35.83 17.31
C VAL A 376 -22.58 36.67 16.13
N THR A 377 -23.81 37.13 16.22
CA THR A 377 -24.49 38.02 15.28
C THR A 377 -25.00 39.23 16.07
N SER A 378 -25.44 40.29 15.38
CA SER A 378 -26.02 41.47 16.05
C SER A 378 -27.23 41.13 16.92
N ARG A 379 -28.00 40.08 16.57
CA ARG A 379 -29.25 39.69 17.25
C ARG A 379 -29.02 38.90 18.53
N ASN A 380 -28.05 37.98 18.55
CA ASN A 380 -27.80 37.08 19.70
C ASN A 380 -26.68 37.59 20.63
N ARG A 381 -26.06 38.73 20.32
CA ARG A 381 -24.90 39.27 21.04
C ARG A 381 -25.14 39.44 22.53
N GLU A 382 -26.26 40.05 22.92
CA GLU A 382 -26.55 40.34 24.33
C GLU A 382 -26.83 39.05 25.12
N GLN A 383 -27.59 38.13 24.53
CA GLN A 383 -27.87 36.82 25.12
C GLN A 383 -26.58 36.01 25.34
N LEU A 384 -25.71 35.94 24.34
CA LEU A 384 -24.43 35.24 24.45
C LEU A 384 -23.49 35.90 25.46
N ARG A 385 -23.51 37.24 25.56
CA ARG A 385 -22.74 37.97 26.57
C ARG A 385 -23.16 37.56 27.98
N GLN A 386 -24.45 37.47 28.24
CA GLN A 386 -24.96 37.00 29.54
C GLN A 386 -24.58 35.54 29.83
N MET A 387 -24.65 34.66 28.83
CA MET A 387 -24.21 33.26 28.99
C MET A 387 -22.71 33.13 29.27
N VAL A 388 -21.89 33.97 28.64
CA VAL A 388 -20.44 34.03 28.93
C VAL A 388 -20.18 34.52 30.35
N LEU A 389 -20.92 35.52 30.84
CA LEU A 389 -20.78 36.05 32.21
C LEU A 389 -21.19 35.03 33.29
N ARG A 390 -22.10 34.09 32.98
CA ARG A 390 -22.50 33.01 33.90
C ARG A 390 -21.43 31.93 34.06
N GLY A 391 -20.46 31.87 33.15
CA GLY A 391 -19.37 30.89 33.18
C GLY A 391 -19.79 29.48 32.74
N PRO A 392 -18.92 28.47 32.94
CA PRO A 392 -19.16 27.09 32.52
C PRO A 392 -20.04 26.27 33.50
N ASP A 393 -20.07 26.65 34.78
CA ASP A 393 -20.69 25.82 35.82
C ASP A 393 -22.21 25.99 35.95
N VAL A 394 -22.77 27.11 35.50
CA VAL A 394 -24.19 27.42 35.61
C VAL A 394 -24.85 27.32 34.23
N HIS A 395 -25.83 26.42 34.09
CA HIS A 395 -26.60 26.29 32.86
C HIS A 395 -27.72 27.35 32.79
N PRO A 396 -27.93 28.06 31.65
CA PRO A 396 -27.15 28.02 30.42
C PRO A 396 -25.89 28.90 30.50
N GLY A 397 -24.74 28.32 30.10
CA GLY A 397 -23.40 28.90 30.21
C GLY A 397 -22.53 28.60 28.99
N VAL A 398 -21.24 29.00 29.04
CA VAL A 398 -20.29 28.83 27.90
C VAL A 398 -18.94 28.33 28.40
N ASN A 399 -18.41 27.29 27.75
CA ASN A 399 -17.11 26.71 28.11
C ASN A 399 -15.94 27.33 27.33
N TYR A 400 -16.16 27.70 26.06
CA TYR A 400 -15.11 28.14 25.16
C TYR A 400 -15.56 29.30 24.28
N VAL A 401 -14.66 30.25 24.05
CA VAL A 401 -14.81 31.33 23.07
C VAL A 401 -13.76 31.16 21.99
N ILE A 402 -14.20 31.19 20.73
CA ILE A 402 -13.32 31.17 19.58
C ILE A 402 -13.21 32.61 19.07
N ARG A 403 -12.01 33.19 19.12
CA ARG A 403 -11.76 34.54 18.59
C ARG A 403 -11.61 34.50 17.06
N ASN A 404 -11.61 35.68 16.43
CA ASN A 404 -11.41 35.82 14.98
C ASN A 404 -10.10 35.15 14.49
N ASP A 405 -9.08 35.08 15.35
CA ASP A 405 -7.81 34.41 15.07
C ASP A 405 -7.85 32.89 15.22
N THR A 406 -9.05 32.29 15.32
CA THR A 406 -9.32 30.86 15.56
C THR A 406 -8.75 30.31 16.88
N SER A 407 -8.20 31.17 17.74
CA SER A 407 -7.74 30.80 19.06
C SER A 407 -8.94 30.45 19.95
N ARG A 408 -8.88 29.26 20.56
CA ARG A 408 -9.90 28.76 21.48
C ARG A 408 -9.48 29.12 22.90
N VAL A 409 -10.23 30.01 23.53
CA VAL A 409 -10.03 30.42 24.92
C VAL A 409 -11.05 29.67 25.78
N ARG A 410 -10.58 28.99 26.83
CA ARG A 410 -11.46 28.39 27.84
C ARG A 410 -11.89 29.48 28.82
N ILE A 411 -13.20 29.56 29.08
CA ILE A 411 -13.73 30.42 30.14
C ILE A 411 -13.54 29.65 31.44
N THR A 412 -12.93 30.32 32.42
CA THR A 412 -12.74 29.85 33.79
C THR A 412 -13.76 30.50 34.70
#